data_AF-A0A5R9KKR6-F1
#
_entry.id   AF-A0A5R9KKR6-F1
#
_cell.length_a   1.000
_cell.length_b   1.000
_cell.length_c   1.000
_cell.angle_alpha   90.00
_cell.angle_beta   90.00
_cell.angle_gamma   90.00
#
_symmetry.space_group_name_H-M   'P 1'
#
loop_
_entity.id
_entity.type
_entity.pdbx_description
1 polymer ?
#
loop_
_entity_poly.entity_id
_entity_poly.type
_entity_poly.pdbx_seq_one_letter_code
_entity_poly.pdbx_strand_id
1 'polypeptide(L)'
;MNTNHKHFHIAILDMYSGVDNEGMRCIKKIITAFGEQEAIPVTYTIFDVRQKLEVPGMEFDAYISTGGPGNPSPVGEAWERKFFNFLDQLLHFNQNRRNRTKKHLFLICHSFQMACIHWQLAAVSKRRKTSFGTFPVHKTLAGRKDPLLNALEDPFYIVDSRDFQVTQPNQQVFESMGAKLLCLEKIRPHVPLERAVMAIRFSNEIVGTQFHPEADAEGMLRYFLREDKKTSIIANYGEAKYSDMIRHLNDPEKIVRTEAVIISSFLKNAYLKTAVPPVDAQLAQTL
;
A
#
# COMPACT_ATOMS: atom_id res chain seq x y z
N MET A 1 24.74 14.48 -24.60
CA MET A 1 24.36 14.71 -23.18
C MET A 1 24.04 13.35 -22.57
N ASN A 2 25.00 12.75 -21.86
CA ASN A 2 24.79 11.46 -21.18
C ASN A 2 24.20 11.75 -19.80
N THR A 3 22.87 11.87 -19.70
CA THR A 3 22.22 11.80 -18.40
C THR A 3 22.24 10.34 -17.98
N ASN A 4 23.21 9.97 -17.13
CA ASN A 4 23.30 8.62 -16.57
C ASN A 4 22.14 8.44 -15.56
N HIS A 5 20.93 8.22 -16.07
CA HIS A 5 19.76 7.99 -15.23
C HIS A 5 19.98 6.70 -14.44
N LYS A 6 20.02 6.83 -13.11
CA LYS A 6 20.10 5.68 -12.22
C LYS A 6 18.97 4.70 -12.54
N HIS A 7 19.32 3.45 -12.80
CA HIS A 7 18.35 2.36 -12.94
C HIS A 7 17.66 2.13 -11.59
N PHE A 8 16.34 2.22 -11.58
CA PHE A 8 15.53 2.07 -10.38
C PHE A 8 15.04 0.63 -10.25
N HIS A 9 15.52 -0.07 -9.22
CA HIS A 9 15.20 -1.48 -8.99
C HIS A 9 14.15 -1.63 -7.90
N ILE A 10 13.05 -2.32 -8.20
CA ILE A 10 11.92 -2.51 -7.28
C ILE A 10 11.76 -3.99 -6.93
N ALA A 11 11.65 -4.31 -5.64
CA ALA A 11 11.23 -5.64 -5.21
C ALA A 11 9.72 -5.69 -4.95
N ILE A 12 9.05 -6.70 -5.48
CA ILE A 12 7.65 -7.01 -5.18
C ILE A 12 7.62 -8.27 -4.32
N LEU A 13 7.14 -8.14 -3.08
CA LEU A 13 6.95 -9.27 -2.17
C LEU A 13 5.52 -9.81 -2.35
N ASP A 14 5.41 -10.95 -3.03
CA ASP A 14 4.15 -11.61 -3.35
C ASP A 14 3.62 -12.40 -2.15
N MET A 15 2.49 -11.94 -1.61
CA MET A 15 1.79 -12.54 -0.47
C MET A 15 0.54 -13.32 -0.89
N TYR A 16 0.31 -13.54 -2.19
CA TYR A 16 -0.91 -14.19 -2.72
C TYR A 16 -0.94 -15.71 -2.54
N SER A 17 0.18 -16.34 -2.17
CA SER A 17 0.23 -17.78 -1.88
C SER A 17 -0.19 -18.66 -3.07
N GLY A 18 0.16 -18.25 -4.29
CA GLY A 18 -0.17 -18.93 -5.55
C GLY A 18 -1.63 -18.79 -5.98
N VAL A 19 -2.41 -17.93 -5.34
CA VAL A 19 -3.77 -17.59 -5.77
C VAL A 19 -3.72 -16.46 -6.80
N ASP A 20 -4.39 -16.66 -7.94
CA ASP A 20 -4.50 -15.62 -8.97
C ASP A 20 -5.10 -14.33 -8.40
N ASN A 21 -4.44 -13.21 -8.68
CA ASN A 21 -4.88 -11.90 -8.18
C ASN A 21 -4.61 -10.78 -9.18
N GLU A 22 -5.64 -9.99 -9.45
CA GLU A 22 -5.55 -8.80 -10.31
C GLU A 22 -4.58 -7.74 -9.78
N GLY A 23 -4.37 -7.66 -8.47
CA GLY A 23 -3.49 -6.68 -7.84
C GLY A 23 -2.05 -6.79 -8.33
N MET A 24 -1.54 -8.01 -8.59
CA MET A 24 -0.20 -8.19 -9.16
C MET A 24 -0.08 -7.55 -10.55
N ARG A 25 -1.10 -7.73 -11.40
CA ARG A 25 -1.16 -7.11 -12.74
C ARG A 25 -1.16 -5.59 -12.60
N CYS A 26 -1.98 -5.03 -11.71
CA CYS A 26 -2.07 -3.59 -11.52
C CYS A 26 -0.77 -2.98 -10.99
N ILE A 27 -0.12 -3.60 -10.00
CA ILE A 27 1.16 -3.13 -9.47
C ILE A 27 2.22 -3.08 -10.58
N LYS A 28 2.31 -4.13 -11.41
CA LYS A 28 3.22 -4.14 -12.57
C LYS A 28 2.92 -3.00 -13.55
N LYS A 29 1.63 -2.78 -13.86
CA LYS A 29 1.19 -1.68 -14.74
C LYS A 29 1.61 -0.32 -14.18
N ILE A 30 1.38 -0.07 -12.89
CA ILE A 30 1.76 1.19 -12.23
C ILE A 30 3.27 1.40 -12.26
N ILE A 31 4.07 0.36 -11.99
CA ILE A 31 5.54 0.44 -12.04
C ILE A 31 6.02 0.77 -13.45
N THR A 32 5.49 0.09 -14.48
CA THR A 32 5.84 0.36 -15.88
C THR A 32 5.48 1.79 -16.28
N ALA A 33 4.23 2.21 -16.00
CA ALA A 33 3.77 3.56 -16.30
C ALA A 33 4.59 4.64 -15.59
N PHE A 34 5.01 4.41 -14.35
CA PHE A 34 5.90 5.30 -13.62
C PHE A 34 7.27 5.46 -14.33
N GLY A 35 7.88 4.37 -14.78
CA GLY A 35 9.14 4.41 -15.52
C GLY A 35 9.04 5.17 -16.84
N GLU A 36 7.94 4.97 -17.58
CA GLU A 36 7.64 5.69 -18.81
C GLU A 36 7.41 7.19 -18.57
N GLN A 37 6.60 7.54 -17.57
CA GLN A 37 6.23 8.93 -17.25
C GLN A 37 7.42 9.75 -16.75
N GLU A 38 8.28 9.18 -15.92
CA GLU A 38 9.47 9.87 -15.41
C GLU A 38 10.69 9.70 -16.33
N ALA A 39 10.54 8.99 -17.46
CA ALA A 39 11.60 8.69 -18.43
C ALA A 39 12.85 8.06 -17.77
N ILE A 40 12.64 7.09 -16.89
CA ILE A 40 13.72 6.39 -16.16
C ILE A 40 13.68 4.88 -16.41
N PRO A 41 14.85 4.22 -16.47
CA PRO A 41 14.88 2.76 -16.53
C PRO A 41 14.43 2.17 -15.20
N VAL A 42 13.34 1.39 -15.23
CA VAL A 42 12.77 0.70 -14.07
C VAL A 42 12.73 -0.80 -14.35
N THR A 43 13.19 -1.59 -13.38
CA THR A 43 12.99 -3.03 -13.37
C THR A 43 12.41 -3.48 -12.05
N TYR A 44 11.66 -4.57 -12.06
CA TYR A 44 11.15 -5.19 -10.85
C TYR A 44 11.45 -6.68 -10.79
N THR A 45 11.63 -7.19 -9.58
CA THR A 45 11.79 -8.61 -9.27
C THR A 45 10.70 -9.03 -8.29
N ILE A 46 10.06 -10.17 -8.56
CA ILE A 46 8.98 -10.71 -7.73
C ILE A 46 9.57 -11.83 -6.86
N PHE A 47 9.28 -11.77 -5.56
CA PHE A 47 9.69 -12.76 -4.57
C PHE A 47 8.44 -13.44 -4.03
N ASP A 48 8.33 -14.76 -4.24
CA ASP A 48 7.22 -15.55 -3.70
C ASP A 48 7.49 -15.87 -2.22
N VAL A 49 6.92 -15.01 -1.37
CA VAL A 49 7.18 -15.05 0.06
C VAL A 49 6.63 -16.32 0.68
N ARG A 50 5.40 -16.71 0.29
CA ARG A 50 4.63 -17.72 1.02
C ARG A 50 4.90 -19.14 0.55
N GLN A 51 5.00 -19.38 -0.76
CA GLN A 51 5.23 -20.74 -1.27
C GLN A 51 6.72 -21.07 -1.35
N LYS A 52 7.58 -20.10 -1.71
CA LYS A 52 9.01 -20.33 -1.95
C LYS A 52 9.92 -19.80 -0.85
N LEU A 53 9.37 -19.11 0.16
CA LEU A 53 10.14 -18.53 1.27
C LEU A 53 11.17 -17.49 0.79
N GLU A 54 10.87 -16.82 -0.33
CA GLU A 54 11.73 -15.84 -0.97
C GLU A 54 11.49 -14.46 -0.36
N VAL A 55 12.55 -13.79 0.07
CA VAL A 55 12.52 -12.38 0.50
C VAL A 55 13.73 -11.66 -0.10
N PRO A 56 13.57 -10.41 -0.57
CA PRO A 56 14.67 -9.64 -1.13
C PRO A 56 15.69 -9.23 -0.06
N GLY A 57 16.93 -8.93 -0.46
CA GLY A 57 17.87 -8.24 0.40
C GLY A 57 17.66 -6.72 0.36
N MET A 58 18.66 -5.97 0.85
CA MET A 58 18.65 -4.49 0.92
C MET A 58 19.24 -3.81 -0.33
N GLU A 59 19.37 -4.53 -1.44
CA GLU A 59 19.94 -4.04 -2.71
C GLU A 59 18.97 -3.20 -3.54
N PHE A 60 17.66 -3.45 -3.43
CA PHE A 60 16.64 -2.73 -4.21
C PHE A 60 16.43 -1.29 -3.72
N ASP A 61 15.93 -0.40 -4.57
CA ASP A 61 15.67 0.99 -4.22
C ASP A 61 14.31 1.18 -3.53
N ALA A 62 13.31 0.40 -3.94
CA ALA A 62 11.98 0.38 -3.34
C ALA A 62 11.38 -1.02 -3.27
N TYR A 63 10.41 -1.18 -2.38
CA TYR A 63 9.77 -2.44 -2.05
C TYR A 63 8.25 -2.22 -2.02
N ILE A 64 7.49 -3.15 -2.61
CA ILE A 64 6.04 -3.21 -2.50
C ILE A 64 5.67 -4.60 -2.02
N SER A 65 4.98 -4.71 -0.89
CA SER A 65 4.43 -5.97 -0.42
C SER A 65 2.93 -6.00 -0.64
N THR A 66 2.45 -7.04 -1.30
CA THR A 66 1.07 -7.12 -1.78
C THR A 66 0.08 -7.40 -0.65
N GLY A 67 -1.20 -7.34 -0.99
CA GLY A 67 -2.22 -8.05 -0.23
C GLY A 67 -2.05 -9.57 -0.38
N GLY A 68 -2.92 -10.32 0.28
CA GLY A 68 -2.84 -11.78 0.29
C GLY A 68 -4.09 -12.40 0.92
N PRO A 69 -4.41 -13.66 0.60
CA PRO A 69 -5.54 -14.35 1.20
C PRO A 69 -5.22 -14.80 2.63
N GLY A 70 -6.28 -15.04 3.40
CA GLY A 70 -6.19 -15.71 4.71
C GLY A 70 -6.09 -14.77 5.91
N ASN A 71 -5.85 -15.38 7.07
CA ASN A 71 -5.75 -14.68 8.34
C ASN A 71 -4.36 -14.02 8.47
N PRO A 72 -4.26 -12.72 8.75
CA PRO A 72 -2.97 -12.04 8.95
C PRO A 72 -2.31 -12.37 10.31
N SER A 73 -3.02 -13.03 11.23
CA SER A 73 -2.46 -13.43 12.52
C SER A 73 -1.42 -14.52 12.30
N PRO A 74 -0.16 -14.33 12.72
CA PRO A 74 0.89 -15.29 12.47
C PRO A 74 0.66 -16.58 13.25
N VAL A 75 0.95 -17.72 12.62
CA VAL A 75 0.81 -19.07 13.22
C VAL A 75 2.13 -19.82 13.37
N GLY A 76 3.26 -19.16 13.06
CA GLY A 76 4.62 -19.68 13.19
C GLY A 76 5.20 -20.30 11.91
N GLU A 77 4.64 -19.99 10.74
CA GLU A 77 5.13 -20.53 9.47
C GLU A 77 6.51 -19.95 9.10
N ALA A 78 7.29 -20.71 8.33
CA ALA A 78 8.65 -20.32 7.98
C ALA A 78 8.72 -19.00 7.20
N TRP A 79 7.75 -18.74 6.32
CA TRP A 79 7.70 -17.50 5.56
C TRP A 79 7.37 -16.29 6.43
N GLU A 80 6.55 -16.46 7.48
CA GLU A 80 6.20 -15.36 8.40
C GLU A 80 7.46 -14.84 9.09
N ARG A 81 8.29 -15.75 9.62
CA ARG A 81 9.57 -15.39 10.24
C ARG A 81 10.49 -14.66 9.27
N LYS A 82 10.58 -15.11 8.01
CA LYS A 82 11.40 -14.47 6.97
C LYS A 82 10.87 -13.08 6.62
N PHE A 83 9.55 -12.94 6.47
CA PHE A 83 8.91 -11.66 6.17
C PHE A 83 9.07 -10.66 7.30
N PHE A 84 8.83 -11.06 8.56
CA PHE A 84 9.03 -10.20 9.73
C PHE A 84 10.49 -9.78 9.91
N ASN A 85 11.42 -10.72 9.72
CA ASN A 85 12.84 -10.40 9.72
C ASN A 85 13.20 -9.41 8.59
N PHE A 86 12.61 -9.53 7.40
CA PHE A 86 12.78 -8.53 6.33
C PHE A 86 12.26 -7.14 6.76
N LEU A 87 11.08 -7.05 7.39
CA LEU A 87 10.53 -5.79 7.89
C LEU A 87 11.50 -5.13 8.90
N ASP A 88 12.01 -5.92 9.84
CA ASP A 88 12.96 -5.43 10.84
C ASP A 88 14.28 -5.02 10.20
N GLN A 89 14.82 -5.80 9.28
CA GLN A 89 16.05 -5.46 8.58
C GLN A 89 15.92 -4.15 7.80
N LEU A 90 14.80 -3.93 7.11
CA LEU A 90 14.54 -2.70 6.37
C LEU A 90 14.45 -1.49 7.32
N LEU A 91 13.72 -1.64 8.43
CA LEU A 91 13.61 -0.59 9.44
C LEU A 91 14.98 -0.25 10.06
N HIS A 92 15.76 -1.24 10.46
CA HIS A 92 17.11 -1.06 11.02
C HIS A 92 18.08 -0.47 9.99
N PHE A 93 18.00 -0.91 8.73
CA PHE A 93 18.79 -0.35 7.63
C PHE A 93 18.53 1.15 7.52
N ASN A 94 17.27 1.58 7.61
CA ASN A 94 16.90 2.99 7.52
C ASN A 94 17.29 3.80 8.76
N GLN A 95 17.27 3.21 9.95
CA GLN A 95 17.69 3.89 11.18
C GLN A 95 19.21 4.12 11.24
N ASN A 96 20.00 3.26 10.59
CA ASN A 96 21.44 3.42 10.54
C ASN A 96 21.83 4.68 9.74
N ARG A 97 22.47 5.65 10.43
CA ARG A 97 22.92 6.92 9.83
C ARG A 97 23.98 6.75 8.75
N ARG A 98 24.72 5.63 8.74
CA ARG A 98 25.71 5.31 7.69
C ARG A 98 25.04 5.03 6.34
N ASN A 99 23.80 4.53 6.36
CA ASN A 99 23.02 4.28 5.17
C ASN A 99 22.38 5.59 4.71
N ARG A 100 23.09 6.34 3.84
CA ARG A 100 22.61 7.63 3.33
C ARG A 100 21.39 7.47 2.43
N THR A 101 21.41 6.46 1.57
CA THR A 101 20.29 6.08 0.72
C THR A 101 19.36 5.15 1.48
N LYS A 102 18.14 5.62 1.77
CA LYS A 102 17.15 4.85 2.51
C LYS A 102 16.32 3.97 1.59
N LYS A 103 15.72 2.92 2.16
CA LYS A 103 14.93 1.89 1.48
C LYS A 103 13.46 2.11 1.74
N HIS A 104 12.68 2.22 0.67
CA HIS A 104 11.27 2.60 0.77
C HIS A 104 10.37 1.38 0.66
N LEU A 105 9.38 1.24 1.56
CA LEU A 105 8.47 0.10 1.57
C LEU A 105 7.01 0.56 1.57
N PHE A 106 6.22 -0.01 0.66
CA PHE A 106 4.77 0.12 0.61
C PHE A 106 4.10 -1.21 0.98
N LEU A 107 3.18 -1.18 1.96
CA LEU A 107 2.46 -2.36 2.45
C LEU A 107 0.98 -2.27 2.07
N ILE A 108 0.41 -3.33 1.51
CA ILE A 108 -0.97 -3.37 1.01
C ILE A 108 -1.79 -4.45 1.74
N CYS A 109 -2.96 -4.08 2.26
CA CYS A 109 -3.98 -4.96 2.83
C CYS A 109 -3.43 -5.99 3.84
N HIS A 110 -3.15 -7.22 3.39
CA HIS A 110 -2.64 -8.31 4.24
C HIS A 110 -1.24 -8.00 4.80
N SER A 111 -0.29 -7.57 3.97
CA SER A 111 1.06 -7.21 4.45
C SER A 111 1.03 -6.01 5.40
N PHE A 112 0.12 -5.07 5.16
CA PHE A 112 -0.16 -3.95 6.08
C PHE A 112 -0.66 -4.44 7.45
N GLN A 113 -1.62 -5.38 7.46
CA GLN A 113 -2.14 -5.98 8.69
C GLN A 113 -1.03 -6.73 9.45
N MET A 114 -0.22 -7.51 8.74
CA MET A 114 0.91 -8.23 9.33
C MET A 114 1.94 -7.27 9.94
N ALA A 115 2.27 -6.16 9.27
CA ALA A 115 3.16 -5.15 9.83
C ALA A 115 2.59 -4.47 11.08
N CYS A 116 1.27 -4.22 11.11
CA CYS A 116 0.60 -3.69 12.31
C CYS A 116 0.70 -4.65 13.50
N ILE A 117 0.57 -5.96 13.26
CA ILE A 117 0.72 -7.00 14.29
C ILE A 117 2.17 -7.06 14.76
N HIS A 118 3.11 -7.18 13.82
CA HIS A 118 4.54 -7.37 14.09
C HIS A 118 5.12 -6.22 14.93
N TRP A 119 4.82 -4.98 14.55
CA TRP A 119 5.26 -3.80 15.30
C TRP A 119 4.29 -3.37 16.40
N GLN A 120 3.23 -4.15 16.66
CA GLN A 120 2.26 -3.90 17.75
C GLN A 120 1.61 -2.50 17.71
N LEU A 121 1.48 -1.93 16.51
CA LEU A 121 0.92 -0.60 16.31
C LEU A 121 -0.59 -0.57 16.51
N ALA A 122 -1.29 -1.67 16.26
CA ALA A 122 -2.74 -1.74 16.35
C ALA A 122 -3.22 -3.18 16.44
N ALA A 123 -4.43 -3.38 16.95
CA ALA A 123 -5.08 -4.67 16.95
C ALA A 123 -5.59 -5.05 15.55
N VAL A 124 -5.50 -6.34 15.20
CA VAL A 124 -6.11 -6.90 13.99
C VAL A 124 -7.16 -7.91 14.39
N SER A 125 -8.39 -7.73 13.89
CA SER A 125 -9.51 -8.61 14.21
C SER A 125 -10.37 -8.93 13.00
N LYS A 126 -11.09 -10.05 13.07
CA LYS A 126 -12.03 -10.47 12.03
C LYS A 126 -13.26 -9.55 12.03
N ARG A 127 -13.68 -9.09 10.86
CA ARG A 127 -14.89 -8.31 10.66
C ARG A 127 -16.13 -9.19 10.85
N ARG A 128 -17.22 -8.57 11.33
CA ARG A 128 -18.55 -9.21 11.38
C ARG A 128 -19.10 -9.52 9.98
N LYS A 129 -18.78 -8.66 9.00
CA LYS A 129 -19.12 -8.82 7.59
C LYS A 129 -17.94 -8.37 6.74
N THR A 130 -17.62 -9.13 5.70
CA THR A 130 -16.62 -8.78 4.69
C THR A 130 -16.84 -7.35 4.19
N SER A 131 -15.76 -6.55 4.19
CA SER A 131 -15.76 -5.27 3.50
C SER A 131 -15.49 -5.53 2.03
N PHE A 132 -16.44 -5.17 1.16
CA PHE A 132 -16.27 -5.30 -0.27
C PHE A 132 -16.94 -4.14 -1.00
N GLY A 133 -16.20 -3.48 -1.87
CA GLY A 133 -16.70 -2.43 -2.76
C GLY A 133 -15.91 -1.12 -2.66
N THR A 134 -16.54 -0.04 -3.10
CA THR A 134 -15.94 1.29 -3.14
C THR A 134 -16.44 2.13 -1.97
N PHE A 135 -15.52 2.70 -1.18
CA PHE A 135 -15.88 3.43 0.04
C PHE A 135 -15.10 4.74 0.18
N PRO A 136 -15.73 5.78 0.75
CA PRO A 136 -15.00 6.96 1.15
C PRO A 136 -14.13 6.67 2.38
N VAL A 137 -12.93 7.25 2.41
CA VAL A 137 -12.01 7.26 3.54
C VAL A 137 -11.62 8.70 3.85
N HIS A 138 -11.45 8.99 5.15
CA HIS A 138 -11.17 10.35 5.61
C HIS A 138 -9.74 10.47 6.12
N LYS A 139 -9.12 11.61 5.81
CA LYS A 139 -7.77 11.92 6.27
C LYS A 139 -7.79 12.36 7.73
N THR A 140 -6.77 11.98 8.48
CA THR A 140 -6.47 12.61 9.77
C THR A 140 -5.73 13.94 9.55
N LEU A 141 -5.47 14.69 10.63
CA LEU A 141 -4.61 15.86 10.58
C LEU A 141 -3.20 15.55 10.03
N ALA A 142 -2.65 14.38 10.37
CA ALA A 142 -1.38 13.93 9.81
C ALA A 142 -1.51 13.54 8.33
N GLY A 143 -2.59 12.83 7.96
CA GLY A 143 -2.87 12.45 6.57
C GLY A 143 -3.02 13.64 5.63
N ARG A 144 -3.59 14.75 6.07
CA ARG A 144 -3.71 16.00 5.28
C ARG A 144 -2.36 16.62 4.92
N LYS A 145 -1.32 16.36 5.72
CA LYS A 145 0.04 16.85 5.51
C LYS A 145 0.96 15.81 4.86
N ASP A 146 0.46 14.60 4.63
CA ASP A 146 1.27 13.50 4.14
C ASP A 146 1.49 13.62 2.62
N PRO A 147 2.74 13.54 2.13
CA PRO A 147 3.03 13.66 0.70
C PRO A 147 2.41 12.55 -0.15
N LEU A 148 1.98 11.43 0.46
CA LEU A 148 1.29 10.36 -0.26
C LEU A 148 -0.17 10.74 -0.59
N LEU A 149 -0.79 11.61 0.22
CA LEU A 149 -2.23 11.85 0.20
C LEU A 149 -2.59 13.28 -0.20
N ASN A 150 -1.62 14.19 -0.33
CA ASN A 150 -1.85 15.60 -0.60
C ASN A 150 -2.67 15.88 -1.88
N ALA A 151 -2.54 15.04 -2.91
CA ALA A 151 -3.21 15.17 -4.20
C ALA A 151 -4.61 14.54 -4.27
N LEU A 152 -5.10 13.99 -3.16
CA LEU A 152 -6.44 13.42 -3.02
C LEU A 152 -7.37 14.38 -2.28
N GLU A 153 -8.68 14.23 -2.44
CA GLU A 153 -9.67 14.97 -1.63
C GLU A 153 -9.83 14.37 -0.22
N ASP A 154 -10.66 14.99 0.62
CA ASP A 154 -11.07 14.46 1.93
C ASP A 154 -12.60 14.58 2.09
N PRO A 155 -13.36 13.48 1.96
CA PRO A 155 -12.90 12.11 1.74
C PRO A 155 -12.39 11.85 0.31
N PHE A 156 -11.61 10.79 0.14
CA PHE A 156 -11.34 10.19 -1.17
C PHE A 156 -11.87 8.74 -1.21
N TYR A 157 -11.98 8.16 -2.40
CA TYR A 157 -12.61 6.84 -2.58
C TYR A 157 -11.59 5.74 -2.83
N ILE A 158 -11.77 4.60 -2.17
CA ILE A 158 -10.88 3.45 -2.26
C ILE A 158 -11.64 2.17 -2.64
N VAL A 159 -10.90 1.16 -3.12
CA VAL A 159 -11.39 -0.21 -3.19
C VAL A 159 -11.05 -0.92 -1.89
N ASP A 160 -12.07 -1.45 -1.22
CA ASP A 160 -11.93 -2.26 -0.02
C ASP A 160 -12.38 -3.70 -0.30
N SER A 161 -11.56 -4.68 0.07
CA SER A 161 -11.84 -6.11 -0.09
C SER A 161 -11.14 -6.91 1.00
N ARG A 162 -11.77 -7.04 2.18
CA ARG A 162 -11.13 -7.64 3.37
C ARG A 162 -12.11 -8.26 4.36
N ASP A 163 -11.64 -9.33 4.99
CA ASP A 163 -12.30 -9.98 6.13
C ASP A 163 -11.72 -9.57 7.48
N PHE A 164 -10.54 -8.94 7.49
CA PHE A 164 -9.86 -8.48 8.70
C PHE A 164 -9.73 -6.96 8.70
N GLN A 165 -9.65 -6.38 9.89
CA GLN A 165 -9.53 -4.94 10.07
C GLN A 165 -8.51 -4.59 11.13
N VAL A 166 -7.86 -3.44 10.93
CA VAL A 166 -6.94 -2.85 11.89
C VAL A 166 -7.72 -1.79 12.67
N THR A 167 -7.74 -1.91 13.98
CA THR A 167 -8.46 -1.04 14.93
C THR A 167 -7.61 -0.87 16.19
N GLN A 168 -8.04 -0.05 17.15
CA GLN A 168 -7.36 0.11 18.44
C GLN A 168 -5.88 0.46 18.28
N PRO A 169 -5.55 1.61 17.66
CA PRO A 169 -4.17 2.05 17.53
C PRO A 169 -3.51 2.21 18.91
N ASN A 170 -2.32 1.65 19.06
CA ASN A 170 -1.52 1.75 20.27
C ASN A 170 -0.72 3.05 20.26
N GLN A 171 -1.28 4.08 20.90
CA GLN A 171 -0.70 5.43 20.91
C GLN A 171 0.76 5.46 21.39
N GLN A 172 1.12 4.66 22.42
CA GLN A 172 2.49 4.62 22.95
C GLN A 172 3.49 4.10 21.91
N VAL A 173 3.10 3.09 21.12
CA VAL A 173 3.93 2.53 20.05
C VAL A 173 4.00 3.48 18.86
N PHE A 174 2.91 4.15 18.51
CA PHE A 174 2.91 5.18 17.48
C PHE A 174 3.92 6.29 17.81
N GLU A 175 3.92 6.77 19.05
CA GLU A 175 4.83 7.80 19.53
C GLU A 175 6.29 7.33 19.54
N SER A 176 6.56 6.12 20.06
CA SER A 176 7.93 5.60 20.14
C SER A 176 8.55 5.32 18.78
N MET A 177 7.75 4.89 17.79
CA MET A 177 8.21 4.69 16.41
C MET A 177 8.23 6.00 15.58
N GLY A 178 7.56 7.05 16.04
CA GLY A 178 7.29 8.23 15.22
C GLY A 178 6.32 7.96 14.07
N ALA A 179 5.49 6.92 14.20
CA ALA A 179 4.49 6.55 13.21
C ALA A 179 3.32 7.54 13.20
N LYS A 180 2.61 7.63 12.07
CA LYS A 180 1.48 8.54 11.89
C LYS A 180 0.27 7.81 11.30
N LEU A 181 -0.86 7.93 11.98
CA LEU A 181 -2.15 7.48 11.45
C LEU A 181 -2.60 8.45 10.36
N LEU A 182 -2.75 7.98 9.12
CA LEU A 182 -3.03 8.85 7.98
C LEU A 182 -4.52 8.91 7.61
N CYS A 183 -5.20 7.76 7.62
CA CYS A 183 -6.60 7.66 7.20
C CYS A 183 -7.42 6.77 8.12
N LEU A 184 -8.70 7.10 8.24
CA LEU A 184 -9.71 6.32 8.94
C LEU A 184 -10.89 6.01 8.01
N GLU A 185 -11.53 4.87 8.23
CA GLU A 185 -12.72 4.39 7.49
C GLU A 185 -13.86 5.42 7.55
N LYS A 186 -14.87 5.36 6.67
CA LYS A 186 -16.01 6.28 6.68
C LYS A 186 -16.61 6.55 8.08
N ILE A 187 -17.09 7.77 8.30
CA ILE A 187 -17.76 8.16 9.54
C ILE A 187 -19.13 7.44 9.60
N ARG A 188 -19.42 6.80 10.74
CA ARG A 188 -20.65 6.01 10.97
C ARG A 188 -21.22 6.32 12.36
N PRO A 189 -21.90 7.46 12.56
CA PRO A 189 -22.31 7.89 13.90
C PRO A 189 -23.32 6.93 14.54
N HIS A 190 -24.07 6.17 13.73
CA HIS A 190 -25.08 5.21 14.18
C HIS A 190 -24.55 3.79 14.42
N VAL A 191 -23.26 3.54 14.18
CA VAL A 191 -22.66 2.20 14.35
C VAL A 191 -21.69 2.26 15.54
N PRO A 192 -21.96 1.56 16.66
CA PRO A 192 -21.13 1.59 17.86
C PRO A 192 -19.90 0.66 17.69
N LEU A 193 -19.19 0.80 16.57
CA LEU A 193 -17.95 0.08 16.28
C LEU A 193 -16.89 1.11 15.92
N GLU A 194 -15.67 0.85 16.40
CA GLU A 194 -14.52 1.67 16.06
C GLU A 194 -14.29 1.70 14.54
N ARG A 195 -13.86 2.87 14.05
CA ARG A 195 -13.48 3.04 12.64
C ARG A 195 -12.16 2.31 12.40
N ALA A 196 -12.09 1.57 11.29
CA ALA A 196 -10.83 0.93 10.93
C ALA A 196 -9.76 1.97 10.57
N VAL A 197 -8.51 1.65 10.92
CA VAL A 197 -7.31 2.33 10.46
C VAL A 197 -7.06 1.96 9.01
N MET A 198 -7.09 2.96 8.12
CA MET A 198 -7.03 2.73 6.68
C MET A 198 -5.64 2.94 6.09
N ALA A 199 -4.80 3.77 6.72
CA ALA A 199 -3.42 3.97 6.29
C ALA A 199 -2.54 4.43 7.46
N ILE A 200 -1.29 3.96 7.49
CA ILE A 200 -0.27 4.34 8.47
C ILE A 200 1.03 4.66 7.72
N ARG A 201 1.68 5.76 8.12
CA ARG A 201 3.09 5.99 7.86
C ARG A 201 3.88 5.45 9.04
N PHE A 202 4.51 4.29 8.88
CA PHE A 202 5.26 3.60 9.94
C PHE A 202 6.58 4.30 10.23
N SER A 203 7.21 4.86 9.20
CA SER A 203 8.40 5.73 9.27
C SER A 203 8.40 6.70 8.08
N ASN A 204 9.43 7.53 7.95
CA ASN A 204 9.56 8.41 6.77
C ASN A 204 9.61 7.64 5.44
N GLU A 205 10.04 6.37 5.46
CA GLU A 205 10.25 5.54 4.28
C GLU A 205 9.26 4.37 4.16
N ILE A 206 8.60 3.98 5.25
CA ILE A 206 7.65 2.87 5.29
C ILE A 206 6.23 3.40 5.46
N VAL A 207 5.35 3.04 4.53
CA VAL A 207 3.93 3.43 4.54
C VAL A 207 3.08 2.26 4.09
N GLY A 208 1.81 2.21 4.50
CA GLY A 208 0.91 1.17 4.02
C GLY A 208 -0.55 1.51 4.17
N THR A 209 -1.37 0.76 3.45
CA THR A 209 -2.81 0.92 3.36
C THR A 209 -3.53 -0.38 3.66
N GLN A 210 -4.63 -0.30 4.40
CA GLN A 210 -5.55 -1.42 4.58
C GLN A 210 -6.37 -1.70 3.30
N PHE A 211 -6.60 -0.67 2.50
CA PHE A 211 -7.30 -0.74 1.22
C PHE A 211 -6.34 -1.05 0.07
N HIS A 212 -6.90 -1.23 -1.13
CA HIS A 212 -6.19 -1.59 -2.36
C HIS A 212 -6.00 -0.38 -3.28
N PRO A 213 -4.97 0.46 -3.07
CA PRO A 213 -4.66 1.59 -3.95
C PRO A 213 -4.21 1.14 -5.34
N GLU A 214 -3.82 -0.12 -5.52
CA GLU A 214 -3.44 -0.70 -6.80
C GLU A 214 -4.65 -1.04 -7.68
N ALA A 215 -5.86 -1.13 -7.15
CA ALA A 215 -6.99 -1.61 -7.91
C ALA A 215 -7.39 -0.62 -9.02
N ASP A 216 -7.23 -1.04 -10.29
CA ASP A 216 -7.65 -0.25 -11.44
C ASP A 216 -9.16 -0.36 -11.69
N ALA A 217 -9.77 0.71 -12.19
CA ALA A 217 -11.21 0.75 -12.42
C ALA A 217 -11.66 -0.25 -13.50
N GLU A 218 -10.83 -0.42 -14.53
CA GLU A 218 -11.10 -1.25 -15.70
C GLU A 218 -11.18 -2.75 -15.37
N GLY A 219 -10.19 -3.26 -14.63
CA GLY A 219 -10.13 -4.64 -14.17
C GLY A 219 -11.20 -4.95 -13.14
N MET A 220 -11.48 -4.00 -12.23
CA MET A 220 -12.58 -4.10 -11.29
C MET A 220 -13.94 -4.15 -12.00
N LEU A 221 -14.12 -3.35 -13.06
CA LEU A 221 -15.34 -3.37 -13.87
C LEU A 221 -15.51 -4.72 -14.56
N ARG A 222 -14.47 -5.23 -15.23
CA ARG A 222 -14.48 -6.57 -15.83
C ARG A 222 -14.83 -7.65 -14.81
N TYR A 223 -14.25 -7.58 -13.61
CA TYR A 223 -14.53 -8.51 -12.53
C TYR A 223 -15.99 -8.46 -12.07
N PHE A 224 -16.56 -7.26 -11.90
CA PHE A 224 -17.97 -7.08 -11.48
C PHE A 224 -18.99 -7.41 -12.57
N LEU A 225 -18.59 -7.40 -13.84
CA LEU A 225 -19.47 -7.79 -14.95
C LEU A 225 -19.53 -9.31 -15.17
N ARG A 226 -18.65 -10.10 -14.54
CA ARG A 226 -18.77 -11.56 -14.57
C ARG A 226 -20.05 -12.01 -13.86
N GLU A 227 -20.80 -12.92 -14.48
CA GLU A 227 -22.11 -13.33 -13.98
C GLU A 227 -22.05 -13.98 -12.58
N ASP A 228 -21.01 -14.77 -12.31
CA ASP A 228 -20.78 -15.39 -11.00
C ASP A 228 -20.54 -14.33 -9.91
N LYS A 229 -19.82 -13.25 -10.25
CA LYS A 229 -19.52 -12.15 -9.32
C LYS A 229 -20.70 -11.22 -9.14
N LYS A 230 -21.38 -10.82 -10.22
CA LYS A 230 -22.61 -10.01 -10.16
C LYS A 230 -23.65 -10.69 -9.29
N THR A 231 -23.95 -11.97 -9.55
CA THR A 231 -24.93 -12.74 -8.78
C THR A 231 -24.55 -12.80 -7.29
N SER A 232 -23.29 -13.11 -6.98
CA SER A 232 -22.80 -13.14 -5.61
C SER A 232 -22.87 -11.78 -4.91
N ILE A 233 -22.54 -10.69 -5.61
CA ILE A 233 -22.59 -9.34 -5.03
C ILE A 233 -24.03 -8.93 -4.74
N ILE A 234 -24.95 -9.15 -5.70
CA ILE A 234 -26.37 -8.83 -5.52
C ILE A 234 -26.96 -9.65 -4.37
N ALA A 235 -26.66 -10.95 -4.30
CA ALA A 235 -27.13 -11.81 -3.21
C ALA A 235 -26.62 -11.36 -1.84
N ASN A 236 -25.35 -10.96 -1.72
CA ASN A 236 -24.73 -10.62 -0.43
C ASN A 236 -24.92 -9.16 0.00
N TYR A 237 -25.14 -8.25 -0.95
CA TYR A 237 -25.10 -6.81 -0.70
C TYR A 237 -26.23 -5.99 -1.35
N GLY A 238 -27.05 -6.61 -2.20
CA GLY A 238 -28.16 -5.96 -2.89
C GLY A 238 -27.77 -5.26 -4.19
N GLU A 239 -28.77 -5.09 -5.06
CA GLU A 239 -28.62 -4.49 -6.39
C GLU A 239 -28.17 -3.02 -6.33
N ALA A 240 -28.72 -2.23 -5.41
CA ALA A 240 -28.33 -0.82 -5.25
C ALA A 240 -26.83 -0.66 -5.01
N LYS A 241 -26.24 -1.51 -4.15
CA LYS A 241 -24.80 -1.46 -3.88
C LYS A 241 -23.98 -1.89 -5.10
N TYR A 242 -24.44 -2.87 -5.86
CA TYR A 242 -23.80 -3.26 -7.11
C TYR A 242 -23.78 -2.09 -8.10
N SER A 243 -24.93 -1.41 -8.30
CA SER A 243 -25.03 -0.24 -9.17
C SER A 243 -24.13 0.91 -8.71
N ASP A 244 -24.05 1.17 -7.40
CA ASP A 244 -23.14 2.17 -6.84
C ASP A 244 -21.67 1.83 -7.11
N MET A 245 -21.29 0.57 -6.95
CA MET A 245 -19.94 0.09 -7.23
C MET A 245 -19.57 0.33 -8.69
N ILE A 246 -20.44 -0.03 -9.64
CA ILE A 246 -20.23 0.22 -11.08
C ILE A 246 -20.13 1.73 -11.38
N ARG A 247 -21.01 2.54 -10.81
CA ARG A 247 -21.00 4.00 -11.01
C ARG A 247 -19.68 4.62 -10.54
N HIS A 248 -19.18 4.19 -9.38
CA HIS A 248 -17.94 4.72 -8.81
C HIS A 248 -16.69 4.33 -9.62
N LEU A 249 -16.71 3.21 -10.33
CA LEU A 249 -15.59 2.81 -11.20
C LEU A 249 -15.45 3.73 -12.42
N ASN A 250 -16.55 4.30 -12.91
CA ASN A 250 -16.55 5.21 -14.06
C ASN A 250 -16.27 6.68 -13.68
N ASP A 251 -16.07 6.98 -12.39
CA ASP A 251 -15.86 8.34 -11.91
C ASP A 251 -14.35 8.62 -11.78
N PRO A 252 -13.80 9.59 -12.55
CA PRO A 252 -12.37 9.89 -12.55
C PRO A 252 -11.87 10.40 -11.19
N GLU A 253 -12.72 11.03 -10.38
CA GLU A 253 -12.34 11.59 -9.07
C GLU A 253 -12.41 10.55 -7.93
N LYS A 254 -12.82 9.31 -8.24
CA LYS A 254 -12.94 8.23 -7.25
C LYS A 254 -11.77 7.26 -7.32
N ILE A 255 -12.02 6.03 -7.79
CA ILE A 255 -11.04 4.94 -7.75
C ILE A 255 -9.87 5.23 -8.70
N VAL A 256 -10.18 5.80 -9.86
CA VAL A 256 -9.19 6.21 -10.87
C VAL A 256 -8.19 7.19 -10.26
N ARG A 257 -8.66 8.21 -9.51
CA ARG A 257 -7.78 9.17 -8.84
C ARG A 257 -6.88 8.51 -7.80
N THR A 258 -7.42 7.63 -6.98
CA THR A 258 -6.65 6.90 -5.95
C THR A 258 -5.56 6.02 -6.57
N GLU A 259 -5.90 5.26 -7.62
CA GLU A 259 -4.97 4.41 -8.37
C GLU A 259 -3.82 5.22 -8.96
N ALA A 260 -4.15 6.33 -9.66
CA ALA A 260 -3.16 7.16 -10.33
C ALA A 260 -2.19 7.85 -9.36
N VAL A 261 -2.61 8.12 -8.12
CA VAL A 261 -1.87 8.97 -7.17
C VAL A 261 -1.01 8.17 -6.20
N ILE A 262 -1.57 7.18 -5.49
CA ILE A 262 -0.94 6.69 -4.25
C ILE A 262 0.38 5.97 -4.53
N ILE A 263 0.36 4.88 -5.30
CA ILE A 263 1.58 4.09 -5.53
C ILE A 263 2.58 4.89 -6.38
N SER A 264 2.11 5.63 -7.39
CA SER A 264 2.95 6.52 -8.21
C SER A 264 3.68 7.58 -7.36
N SER A 265 2.99 8.22 -6.41
CA SER A 265 3.60 9.20 -5.51
C SER A 265 4.60 8.54 -4.55
N PHE A 266 4.32 7.32 -4.09
CA PHE A 266 5.29 6.54 -3.32
C PHE A 266 6.56 6.26 -4.14
N LEU A 267 6.43 5.77 -5.37
CA LEU A 267 7.56 5.47 -6.25
C LEU A 267 8.37 6.72 -6.57
N LYS A 268 7.70 7.84 -6.88
CA LYS A 268 8.37 9.13 -7.12
C LYS A 268 9.17 9.59 -5.90
N ASN A 269 8.57 9.51 -4.72
CA ASN A 269 9.27 9.88 -3.47
C ASN A 269 10.48 8.98 -3.19
N ALA A 270 10.35 7.67 -3.44
CA ALA A 270 11.45 6.72 -3.29
C ALA A 270 12.57 6.98 -4.30
N TYR A 271 12.22 7.25 -5.56
CA TYR A 271 13.19 7.59 -6.59
C TYR A 271 13.96 8.87 -6.27
N LEU A 272 13.27 9.98 -5.93
CA LEU A 272 13.91 11.25 -5.62
C LEU A 272 14.86 11.18 -4.42
N LYS A 273 14.57 10.33 -3.43
CA LYS A 273 15.42 10.13 -2.24
C LYS A 273 16.58 9.16 -2.48
N THR A 274 16.54 8.40 -3.57
CA THR A 274 17.60 7.44 -3.94
C THR A 274 18.45 7.94 -5.11
N ALA A 275 17.97 8.95 -5.85
CA ALA A 275 18.73 9.69 -6.84
C ALA A 275 19.82 10.52 -6.14
N VAL A 276 21.06 10.43 -6.64
CA VAL A 276 22.15 11.32 -6.21
C VAL A 276 21.78 12.73 -6.67
N PRO A 277 21.84 13.76 -5.81
CA PRO A 277 21.64 15.14 -6.29
C PRO A 277 22.66 15.42 -7.40
N PRO A 278 22.27 16.13 -8.48
CA PRO A 278 23.19 16.46 -9.55
C PRO A 278 24.44 17.16 -8.98
N VAL A 279 25.60 16.80 -9.52
CA VAL A 279 26.94 17.24 -9.07
C VAL A 279 27.04 18.77 -8.98
N ASP A 280 26.25 19.50 -9.77
CA ASP A 280 26.21 20.96 -9.81
C ASP A 280 25.62 21.61 -8.55
N ALA A 281 24.89 20.87 -7.71
CA ALA A 281 24.35 21.39 -6.45
C ALA A 281 25.37 21.40 -5.30
N GLN A 282 26.55 20.78 -5.46
CA GLN A 282 27.61 20.75 -4.43
C GLN A 282 28.68 21.82 -4.63
N LEU A 283 28.74 22.50 -5.78
CA LEU A 283 29.67 23.60 -6.03
C LEU A 283 29.14 24.98 -5.60
N ALA A 284 27.85 25.09 -5.28
CA ALA A 284 27.23 26.35 -4.84
C ALA A 284 27.31 26.61 -3.32
N GLN A 285 27.98 25.76 -2.54
CA GLN A 285 28.21 25.95 -1.11
C GLN A 285 29.66 26.25 -0.73
N THR A 286 30.52 26.56 -1.72
CA THR A 286 31.95 26.83 -1.49
C THR A 286 32.46 28.14 -2.12
N LEU A 287 31.57 29.10 -2.39
CA LEU A 287 31.94 30.48 -2.72
C LEU A 287 31.23 31.46 -1.79
#